data_AF-A0A9X1HWM8-F1
#
_entry.id   AF-A0A9X1HWM8-F1
#
_cell.length_a   1.000
_cell.length_b   1.000
_cell.length_c   1.000
_cell.angle_alpha   90.00
_cell.angle_beta   90.00
_cell.angle_gamma   90.00
#
_symmetry.space_group_name_H-M   'P 1'
#
loop_
_entity.id
_entity.type
_entity.pdbx_description
1 polymer ?
#
loop_
_entity_poly.entity_id
_entity_poly.type
_entity_poly.pdbx_seq_one_letter_code
_entity_poly.pdbx_strand_id
1 'polypeptide(L)'
;MCFITLTFSCKSNKNFFSDLEKCTNKNLKTRLISSNKISNEKEIPEISLFDSIANFEAFLLKNKFLSSKENKDYLSLIRNLESNKHLKKEILDSMDSSCSFLKYVNNLGHVMPLIYDGCPVQVINRKAPIPEELIKMKTIYEEIFALTYPKTEHLERLILLETNFEDKIYRLGICNLIIIKLLLG
;
A
#
# COMPACT_ATOMS: atom_id res chain seq x y z
N MET A 1 24.63 37.33 -13.46
CA MET A 1 24.12 36.48 -12.37
C MET A 1 23.30 35.37 -13.03
N CYS A 2 23.91 34.19 -13.22
CA CYS A 2 23.22 33.05 -13.85
C CYS A 2 22.38 32.33 -12.79
N PHE A 3 21.06 32.35 -12.93
CA PHE A 3 20.17 31.47 -12.19
C PHE A 3 20.26 30.08 -12.83
N ILE A 4 21.02 29.18 -12.21
CA ILE A 4 20.95 27.75 -12.54
C ILE A 4 19.67 27.24 -11.90
N THR A 5 18.61 27.10 -12.70
CA THR A 5 17.42 26.38 -12.29
C THR A 5 17.76 24.89 -12.25
N LEU A 6 18.00 24.35 -11.06
CA LEU A 6 18.07 22.92 -10.81
C LEU A 6 16.69 22.31 -11.06
N THR A 7 16.43 21.88 -12.29
CA THR A 7 15.29 21.03 -12.59
C THR A 7 15.56 19.67 -11.97
N PHE A 8 15.09 19.45 -10.74
CA PHE A 8 14.99 18.12 -10.15
C PHE A 8 14.12 17.29 -11.10
N SER A 9 14.73 16.27 -11.72
CA SER A 9 14.04 15.39 -12.64
C SER A 9 13.02 14.52 -11.87
N CYS A 10 11.80 15.02 -11.68
CA CYS A 10 10.63 14.24 -11.24
C CYS A 10 10.15 13.21 -12.29
N LYS A 11 10.98 12.83 -13.26
CA LYS A 11 10.58 12.01 -14.42
C LYS A 11 10.90 10.51 -14.30
N SER A 12 11.54 10.01 -13.23
CA SER A 12 11.95 8.59 -13.19
C SER A 12 11.00 7.61 -12.49
N ASN A 13 10.08 8.05 -11.62
CA ASN A 13 9.33 7.11 -10.76
C ASN A 13 7.86 6.86 -11.19
N LYS A 14 7.25 7.70 -12.04
CA LYS A 14 5.85 7.50 -12.50
C LYS A 14 5.63 6.15 -13.18
N ASN A 15 6.57 5.72 -14.00
CA ASN A 15 6.48 4.42 -14.68
C ASN A 15 6.62 3.26 -13.69
N PHE A 16 7.39 3.42 -12.61
CA PHE A 16 7.56 2.39 -11.59
C PHE A 16 6.24 2.08 -10.88
N PHE A 17 5.55 3.11 -10.39
CA PHE A 17 4.32 2.90 -9.64
C PHE A 17 3.16 2.42 -10.51
N SER A 18 3.10 2.84 -11.78
CA SER A 18 2.14 2.25 -12.74
C SER A 18 2.43 0.76 -13.00
N ASP A 19 3.69 0.37 -13.13
CA ASP A 19 4.08 -1.04 -13.29
C ASP A 19 3.76 -1.86 -12.03
N LEU A 20 3.92 -1.27 -10.85
CA LEU A 20 3.53 -1.86 -9.57
C LEU A 20 2.02 -2.14 -9.51
N GLU A 21 1.20 -1.15 -9.85
CA GLU A 21 -0.25 -1.29 -9.89
C GLU A 21 -0.70 -2.39 -10.85
N LYS A 22 -0.14 -2.42 -12.07
CA LYS A 22 -0.42 -3.45 -13.07
C LYS A 22 -0.04 -4.84 -12.57
N CYS A 23 1.14 -4.99 -11.98
CA CYS A 23 1.61 -6.27 -11.44
C CYS A 23 0.69 -6.76 -10.33
N THR A 24 0.37 -5.90 -9.37
CA THR A 24 -0.51 -6.22 -8.25
C THR A 24 -1.91 -6.65 -8.72
N ASN A 25 -2.55 -5.88 -9.61
CA ASN A 25 -3.87 -6.22 -10.14
C ASN A 25 -3.86 -7.55 -10.92
N LYS A 26 -2.80 -7.83 -11.69
CA LYS A 26 -2.64 -9.10 -12.42
C LYS A 26 -2.54 -10.29 -11.45
N ASN A 27 -1.73 -10.18 -10.41
CA ASN A 27 -1.53 -11.26 -9.44
C ASN A 27 -2.80 -11.51 -8.61
N LEU A 28 -3.50 -10.44 -8.22
CA LEU A 28 -4.79 -10.52 -7.56
C LEU A 28 -5.82 -11.29 -8.41
N LYS A 29 -5.94 -10.94 -9.70
CA LYS A 29 -6.85 -11.61 -10.64
C LYS A 29 -6.51 -13.09 -10.78
N THR A 30 -5.23 -13.43 -10.91
CA THR A 30 -4.76 -14.83 -11.06
C THR A 30 -5.15 -15.67 -9.84
N ARG A 31 -4.96 -15.14 -8.63
CA ARG A 31 -5.27 -15.85 -7.38
C ARG A 31 -6.78 -16.02 -7.16
N LEU A 32 -7.57 -15.03 -7.59
CA LEU A 32 -9.03 -15.11 -7.55
C LEU A 32 -9.55 -16.30 -8.35
N ILE A 33 -9.08 -16.43 -9.59
CA ILE A 33 -9.43 -17.52 -10.50
C ILE A 33 -9.03 -18.86 -9.89
N SER A 34 -7.79 -18.98 -9.38
CA SER A 34 -7.30 -20.25 -8.82
C SER A 34 -8.03 -20.69 -7.55
N SER A 35 -8.68 -19.76 -6.84
CA SER A 35 -9.39 -20.07 -5.58
C SER A 35 -10.83 -20.59 -5.77
N ASN A 36 -11.27 -20.84 -7.01
CA ASN A 36 -12.64 -21.23 -7.37
C ASN A 36 -13.74 -20.27 -6.85
N LYS A 37 -13.38 -19.07 -6.37
CA LYS A 37 -14.37 -18.07 -5.91
C LYS A 37 -15.10 -17.41 -7.09
N ILE A 38 -14.54 -17.45 -8.30
CA ILE A 38 -15.12 -16.89 -9.53
C ILE A 38 -14.74 -17.83 -10.70
N SER A 39 -15.73 -18.31 -11.45
CA SER A 39 -15.56 -19.29 -12.54
C SER A 39 -15.22 -18.66 -13.90
N ASN A 40 -15.34 -17.34 -14.01
CA ASN A 40 -15.14 -16.63 -15.28
C ASN A 40 -14.40 -15.30 -15.06
N GLU A 41 -13.33 -15.06 -15.80
CA GLU A 41 -12.54 -13.82 -15.69
C GLU A 41 -13.35 -12.55 -15.93
N LYS A 42 -14.44 -12.65 -16.70
CA LYS A 42 -15.35 -11.54 -17.03
C LYS A 42 -16.29 -11.18 -15.88
N GLU A 43 -16.43 -12.04 -14.88
CA GLU A 43 -17.27 -11.81 -13.69
C GLU A 43 -16.49 -11.17 -12.53
N ILE A 44 -15.16 -11.16 -12.62
CA ILE A 44 -14.33 -10.38 -11.71
C ILE A 44 -14.60 -8.92 -12.09
N PRO A 45 -15.26 -8.12 -11.22
CA PRO A 45 -15.41 -6.71 -11.53
C PRO A 45 -14.00 -6.14 -11.72
N GLU A 46 -13.82 -5.07 -12.49
CA GLU A 46 -12.55 -4.32 -12.50
C GLU A 46 -12.36 -3.65 -11.13
N ILE A 47 -12.22 -4.45 -10.08
CA ILE A 47 -11.89 -3.99 -8.74
C ILE A 47 -10.40 -3.71 -8.79
N SER A 48 -10.06 -2.47 -9.12
CA SER A 48 -8.72 -1.98 -8.84
C SER A 48 -8.49 -2.06 -7.35
N LEU A 49 -7.44 -2.80 -6.96
CA LEU A 49 -7.00 -2.85 -5.59
C LEU A 49 -6.71 -1.43 -5.06
N PHE A 50 -6.11 -0.58 -5.89
CA PHE A 50 -5.74 0.76 -5.49
C PHE A 50 -6.95 1.68 -5.32
N ASP A 51 -8.02 1.51 -6.10
CA ASP A 51 -9.26 2.26 -5.87
C ASP A 51 -9.93 1.85 -4.56
N SER A 52 -9.87 0.55 -4.28
CA SER A 52 -10.33 -0.03 -3.03
C SER A 52 -9.55 0.50 -1.81
N ILE A 53 -8.22 0.58 -1.91
CA ILE A 53 -7.37 1.18 -0.88
C ILE A 53 -7.62 2.70 -0.78
N ALA A 54 -7.88 3.39 -1.89
CA ALA A 54 -8.19 4.82 -1.89
C ALA A 54 -9.50 5.13 -1.15
N ASN A 55 -10.50 4.25 -1.26
CA ASN A 55 -11.73 4.36 -0.47
C ASN A 55 -11.45 4.20 1.03
N PHE A 56 -10.53 3.31 1.40
CA PHE A 56 -10.09 3.17 2.79
C PHE A 56 -9.33 4.42 3.28
N GLU A 57 -8.41 4.98 2.48
CA GLU A 57 -7.73 6.25 2.78
C GLU A 57 -8.75 7.38 3.01
N ALA A 58 -9.77 7.47 2.14
CA ALA A 58 -10.85 8.44 2.27
C ALA A 58 -11.70 8.22 3.54
N PHE A 59 -11.94 6.96 3.91
CA PHE A 59 -12.62 6.61 5.16
C PHE A 59 -11.84 7.09 6.38
N LEU A 60 -10.51 6.89 6.42
CA LEU A 60 -9.67 7.36 7.53
C LEU A 60 -9.74 8.90 7.66
N LEU A 61 -9.70 9.61 6.53
CA LEU A 61 -9.82 11.07 6.49
C LEU A 61 -11.19 11.54 6.97
N LYS A 62 -12.26 10.95 6.44
CA LYS A 62 -13.65 11.31 6.76
C LYS A 62 -13.94 11.17 8.26
N ASN A 63 -13.43 10.11 8.88
CA ASN A 63 -13.64 9.83 10.30
C ASN A 63 -12.55 10.45 11.20
N LYS A 64 -11.64 11.26 10.64
CA LYS A 64 -10.55 11.95 11.36
C LYS A 64 -9.57 11.01 12.07
N PHE A 65 -9.49 9.75 11.66
CA PHE A 65 -8.41 8.85 12.05
C PHE A 65 -7.09 9.26 11.38
N LEU A 66 -7.19 9.86 10.20
CA LEU A 66 -6.10 10.50 9.49
C LEU A 66 -6.47 11.98 9.27
N SER A 67 -5.59 12.91 9.62
CA SER A 67 -5.83 14.35 9.51
C SER A 67 -5.68 14.87 8.08
N SER A 68 -4.68 14.40 7.35
CA SER A 68 -4.44 14.76 5.95
C SER A 68 -3.64 13.66 5.22
N LYS A 69 -3.32 13.88 3.93
CA LYS A 69 -2.49 12.96 3.14
C LYS A 69 -0.99 13.21 3.25
N GLU A 70 -0.56 13.88 4.32
CA GLU A 70 0.84 14.19 4.60
C GLU A 70 1.55 13.08 5.39
N ASN A 71 2.84 12.91 5.12
CA ASN A 71 3.75 11.94 5.75
C ASN A 71 3.68 11.99 7.29
N LYS A 72 3.66 13.19 7.88
CA LYS A 72 3.56 13.37 9.35
C LYS A 72 2.28 12.76 9.95
N ASP A 73 1.17 12.82 9.22
CA ASP A 73 -0.13 12.34 9.70
C ASP A 73 -0.20 10.81 9.63
N TYR A 74 0.44 10.20 8.62
CA TYR A 74 0.61 8.75 8.57
C TYR A 74 1.54 8.24 9.67
N LEU A 75 2.64 8.94 9.95
CA LEU A 75 3.52 8.61 11.08
C LEU A 75 2.77 8.68 12.41
N SER A 76 1.95 9.73 12.60
CA SER A 76 1.12 9.85 13.79
C SER A 76 0.11 8.70 13.90
N LEU A 77 -0.58 8.38 12.79
CA LEU A 77 -1.53 7.27 12.74
C LEU A 77 -0.86 5.95 13.16
N ILE A 78 0.25 5.55 12.54
CA ILE A 78 0.87 4.24 12.83
C ILE A 78 1.41 4.13 14.26
N ARG A 79 1.91 5.23 14.84
CA ARG A 79 2.36 5.27 16.23
C ARG A 79 1.18 5.16 17.21
N ASN A 80 0.07 5.83 16.89
CA ASN A 80 -1.15 5.74 17.68
C ASN A 80 -1.75 4.34 17.60
N LEU A 81 -1.70 3.69 16.44
CA LEU A 81 -2.17 2.30 16.28
C LEU A 81 -1.37 1.30 17.11
N GLU A 82 -0.06 1.50 17.27
CA GLU A 82 0.78 0.63 18.10
C GLU A 82 0.47 0.78 19.59
N SER A 83 0.24 2.01 20.04
CA SER A 83 0.09 2.35 21.46
C SER A 83 -1.36 2.35 21.96
N ASN A 84 -2.36 2.38 21.06
CA ASN A 84 -3.77 2.53 21.41
C ASN A 84 -4.64 1.42 20.82
N LYS A 85 -4.88 0.36 21.61
CA LYS A 85 -5.78 -0.75 21.26
C LYS A 85 -7.23 -0.30 21.02
N HIS A 86 -7.69 0.76 21.69
CA HIS A 86 -9.04 1.28 21.48
C HIS A 86 -9.19 1.92 20.11
N LEU A 87 -8.22 2.71 19.66
CA LEU A 87 -8.23 3.30 18.31
C LEU A 87 -8.28 2.22 17.23
N LYS A 88 -7.48 1.17 17.37
CA LYS A 88 -7.50 0.04 16.44
C LYS A 88 -8.88 -0.60 16.36
N LYS A 89 -9.49 -0.88 17.51
CA LYS A 89 -10.85 -1.43 17.57
C LYS A 89 -11.87 -0.46 16.96
N GLU A 90 -11.79 0.82 17.28
CA GLU A 90 -12.68 1.86 16.77
C GLU A 90 -12.63 1.95 15.24
N ILE A 91 -11.44 1.89 14.64
CA ILE A 91 -11.28 1.84 13.18
C ILE A 91 -11.94 0.59 12.61
N LEU A 92 -11.67 -0.59 13.19
CA LEU A 92 -12.24 -1.87 12.73
C LEU A 92 -13.77 -1.89 12.85
N ASP A 93 -14.32 -1.41 13.96
CA ASP A 93 -15.77 -1.34 14.21
C ASP A 93 -16.45 -0.33 13.27
N SER A 94 -15.76 0.78 12.96
CA SER A 94 -16.26 1.84 12.06
C SER A 94 -16.14 1.48 10.57
N MET A 95 -15.37 0.46 10.22
CA MET A 95 -15.18 0.01 8.83
C MET A 95 -16.45 -0.66 8.23
N ASP A 96 -17.47 -0.97 9.03
CA ASP A 96 -18.57 -1.82 8.58
C ASP A 96 -19.60 -1.12 7.65
N SER A 97 -20.14 -1.91 6.72
CA SER A 97 -21.12 -1.62 5.64
C SER A 97 -20.65 -0.91 4.35
N SER A 98 -19.60 -0.09 4.33
CA SER A 98 -19.25 0.73 3.14
C SER A 98 -17.99 0.33 2.37
N CYS A 99 -17.13 -0.53 2.93
CA CYS A 99 -15.84 -0.88 2.33
C CYS A 99 -15.84 -2.31 1.77
N SER A 100 -16.31 -2.48 0.53
CA SER A 100 -16.34 -3.77 -0.20
C SER A 100 -14.97 -4.48 -0.24
N PHE A 101 -13.89 -3.69 -0.23
CA PHE A 101 -12.52 -4.16 -0.19
C PHE A 101 -12.15 -4.95 1.07
N LEU A 102 -12.61 -4.54 2.25
CA LEU A 102 -12.24 -5.19 3.50
C LEU A 102 -13.00 -6.49 3.72
N LYS A 103 -14.26 -6.58 3.26
CA LYS A 103 -14.97 -7.86 3.16
C LYS A 103 -14.22 -8.84 2.26
N TYR A 104 -13.59 -8.35 1.22
CA TYR A 104 -12.78 -9.16 0.31
C TYR A 104 -11.46 -9.59 0.96
N VAL A 105 -10.73 -8.68 1.59
CA VAL A 105 -9.45 -8.91 2.27
C VAL A 105 -9.58 -9.82 3.51
N ASN A 106 -10.59 -9.60 4.36
CA ASN A 106 -10.82 -10.39 5.58
C ASN A 106 -11.16 -11.87 5.27
N ASN A 107 -11.73 -12.14 4.09
CA ASN A 107 -12.00 -13.49 3.58
C ASN A 107 -10.79 -14.18 2.94
N LEU A 108 -9.63 -13.53 2.96
CA LEU A 108 -8.38 -14.04 2.43
C LEU A 108 -7.38 -14.10 3.59
N GLY A 109 -7.32 -15.25 4.29
CA GLY A 109 -6.45 -15.47 5.46
C GLY A 109 -4.94 -15.22 5.26
N HIS A 110 -4.51 -14.77 4.07
CA HIS A 110 -3.14 -14.41 3.70
C HIS A 110 -3.11 -13.12 2.86
N VAL A 111 -3.39 -11.97 3.48
CA VAL A 111 -3.52 -10.67 2.78
C VAL A 111 -2.22 -10.16 2.16
N MET A 112 -1.08 -10.36 2.83
CA MET A 112 0.24 -9.89 2.35
C MET A 112 0.69 -10.54 1.02
N PRO A 113 0.63 -11.89 0.88
CA PRO A 113 0.95 -12.57 -0.38
C PRO A 113 0.04 -12.19 -1.56
N LEU A 114 -1.17 -11.69 -1.30
CA LEU A 114 -2.16 -11.39 -2.33
C LEU A 114 -1.99 -10.03 -2.99
N ILE A 115 -1.50 -9.05 -2.22
CA ILE A 115 -1.54 -7.65 -2.65
C ILE A 115 -0.21 -7.23 -3.30
N TYR A 116 0.90 -7.83 -2.88
CA TYR A 116 2.16 -7.54 -3.52
C TYR A 116 2.82 -8.73 -4.18
N ASP A 117 2.70 -9.97 -3.72
CA ASP A 117 3.29 -11.17 -4.37
C ASP A 117 4.70 -10.93 -4.99
N GLY A 118 5.56 -10.18 -4.27
CA GLY A 118 6.88 -9.77 -4.76
C GLY A 118 6.90 -8.70 -5.89
N CYS A 119 5.80 -8.14 -6.34
CA CYS A 119 5.69 -7.08 -7.35
C CYS A 119 6.62 -5.88 -7.11
N PRO A 120 6.78 -5.32 -5.89
CA PRO A 120 7.78 -4.28 -5.66
C PRO A 120 9.17 -4.78 -6.05
N VAL A 121 9.57 -5.97 -5.61
CA VAL A 121 10.86 -6.60 -5.93
C VAL A 121 11.01 -6.87 -7.44
N GLN A 122 9.97 -7.43 -8.07
CA GLN A 122 9.96 -7.79 -9.49
C GLN A 122 10.06 -6.58 -10.42
N VAL A 123 9.31 -5.50 -10.11
CA VAL A 123 9.32 -4.28 -10.93
C VAL A 123 10.65 -3.55 -10.78
N ILE A 124 11.22 -3.52 -9.56
CA ILE A 124 12.52 -2.89 -9.29
C ILE A 124 13.64 -3.61 -10.05
N ASN A 125 13.65 -4.95 -10.06
CA ASN A 125 14.68 -5.74 -10.75
C ASN A 125 14.65 -5.62 -12.29
N ARG A 126 13.59 -5.08 -12.89
CA ARG A 126 13.44 -4.95 -14.36
C ARG A 126 14.07 -3.67 -14.95
N LYS A 127 14.48 -2.71 -14.12
CA LYS A 127 14.99 -1.40 -14.61
C LYS A 127 16.47 -1.29 -14.24
N ALA A 128 17.31 -0.93 -15.20
CA ALA A 128 18.70 -0.55 -14.95
C ALA A 128 18.96 0.83 -15.58
N PRO A 129 19.54 1.80 -14.84
CA PRO A 129 19.91 1.78 -13.42
C PRO A 129 18.73 2.10 -12.48
N ILE A 130 18.73 1.50 -11.28
CA ILE A 130 17.70 1.65 -10.24
C ILE A 130 18.07 2.83 -9.33
N PRO A 131 17.20 3.85 -9.16
CA PRO A 131 17.36 4.88 -8.13
C PRO A 131 17.57 4.30 -6.71
N GLU A 132 18.48 4.88 -5.94
CA GLU A 132 18.85 4.41 -4.59
C GLU A 132 17.63 4.25 -3.65
N GLU A 133 16.65 5.14 -3.77
CA GLU A 133 15.43 5.11 -2.97
C GLU A 133 14.55 3.89 -3.26
N LEU A 134 14.51 3.46 -4.53
CA LEU A 134 13.80 2.23 -4.90
C LEU A 134 14.54 1.01 -4.34
N ILE A 135 15.86 1.05 -4.20
CA ILE A 135 16.63 -0.01 -3.53
C ILE A 135 16.26 -0.07 -2.05
N LYS A 136 16.24 1.07 -1.34
CA LYS A 136 15.83 1.13 0.07
C LYS A 136 14.40 0.62 0.27
N MET A 137 13.49 1.05 -0.59
CA MET A 137 12.11 0.58 -0.60
C MET A 137 12.03 -0.93 -0.82
N LYS A 138 12.78 -1.48 -1.77
CA LYS A 138 12.88 -2.92 -2.03
C LYS A 138 13.25 -3.68 -0.77
N THR A 139 14.33 -3.27 -0.11
CA THR A 139 14.84 -3.94 1.10
C THR A 139 13.77 -3.97 2.20
N ILE A 140 13.05 -2.87 2.43
CA ILE A 140 11.98 -2.84 3.43
C ILE A 140 10.84 -3.82 3.05
N TYR A 141 10.44 -3.87 1.78
CA TYR A 141 9.43 -4.83 1.33
C TYR A 141 9.89 -6.28 1.49
N GLU A 142 11.15 -6.60 1.17
CA GLU A 142 11.73 -7.94 1.37
C GLU A 142 11.68 -8.36 2.85
N GLU A 143 12.00 -7.46 3.77
CA GLU A 143 11.87 -7.69 5.22
C GLU A 143 10.42 -7.95 5.64
N ILE A 144 9.46 -7.16 5.15
CA ILE A 144 8.03 -7.38 5.42
C ILE A 144 7.57 -8.73 4.88
N PHE A 145 7.98 -9.11 3.66
CA PHE A 145 7.59 -10.39 3.06
C PHE A 145 8.14 -11.58 3.83
N ALA A 146 9.39 -11.49 4.29
CA ALA A 146 10.01 -12.54 5.11
C ALA A 146 9.27 -12.74 6.44
N LEU A 147 8.73 -11.67 7.03
CA LEU A 147 7.97 -11.70 8.28
C LEU A 147 6.48 -11.97 8.08
N THR A 148 5.99 -11.93 6.85
CA THR A 148 4.55 -11.99 6.48
C THR A 148 3.67 -10.93 7.17
N TYR A 149 4.27 -9.93 7.81
CA TYR A 149 3.60 -8.93 8.62
C TYR A 149 4.38 -7.60 8.67
N PRO A 150 3.72 -6.45 8.46
CA PRO A 150 4.34 -5.14 8.56
C PRO A 150 4.41 -4.64 10.02
N LYS A 151 5.61 -4.64 10.60
CA LYS A 151 5.91 -3.92 11.85
C LYS A 151 5.87 -2.40 11.66
N THR A 152 5.68 -1.69 12.77
CA THR A 152 5.64 -0.21 12.80
C THR A 152 6.95 0.39 12.27
N GLU A 153 8.10 -0.19 12.61
CA GLU A 153 9.41 0.25 12.11
C GLU A 153 9.52 0.20 10.57
N HIS A 154 8.92 -0.80 9.91
CA HIS A 154 8.92 -0.87 8.45
C HIS A 154 8.05 0.23 7.84
N LEU A 155 6.87 0.48 8.43
CA LEU A 155 5.96 1.52 7.96
C LEU A 155 6.59 2.90 8.12
N GLU A 156 7.21 3.17 9.27
CA GLU A 156 7.95 4.42 9.50
C GLU A 156 9.06 4.61 8.47
N ARG A 157 9.88 3.57 8.23
CA ARG A 157 10.95 3.62 7.21
C ARG A 157 10.42 3.90 5.81
N LEU A 158 9.28 3.32 5.41
CA LEU A 158 8.66 3.60 4.11
C LEU A 158 8.13 5.04 4.04
N ILE A 159 7.44 5.52 5.07
CA ILE A 159 6.89 6.90 5.09
C ILE A 159 8.01 7.95 5.02
N LEU A 160 9.15 7.67 5.66
CA LEU A 160 10.32 8.55 5.66
C LEU A 160 11.10 8.57 4.33
N LEU A 161 10.73 7.75 3.34
CA LEU A 161 11.20 7.90 1.96
C LEU A 161 10.39 9.02 1.25
N GLU A 162 10.53 10.26 1.77
CA GLU A 162 9.65 11.41 1.50
C GLU A 162 9.44 11.72 0.01
N THR A 163 10.48 11.58 -0.79
CA THR A 163 10.49 11.79 -2.25
C THR A 163 9.47 10.93 -3.00
N ASN A 164 9.05 9.82 -2.43
CA ASN A 164 8.05 8.94 -3.02
C ASN A 164 6.66 9.12 -2.40
N PHE A 165 6.55 9.76 -1.24
CA PHE A 165 5.28 9.84 -0.48
C PHE A 165 4.20 10.68 -1.17
N GLU A 166 4.60 11.65 -2.00
CA GLU A 166 3.68 12.41 -2.83
C GLU A 166 3.00 11.55 -3.91
N ASP A 167 3.65 10.46 -4.36
CA ASP A 167 3.07 9.54 -5.33
C ASP A 167 1.86 8.81 -4.73
N LYS A 168 0.71 8.92 -5.42
CA LYS A 168 -0.56 8.33 -4.98
C LYS A 168 -0.43 6.82 -4.76
N ILE A 169 0.17 6.10 -5.71
CA ILE A 169 0.21 4.63 -5.66
C ILE A 169 1.17 4.18 -4.57
N TYR A 170 2.29 4.87 -4.37
CA TYR A 170 3.18 4.59 -3.25
C TYR A 170 2.48 4.77 -1.89
N ARG A 171 1.84 5.92 -1.68
CA ARG A 171 1.10 6.21 -0.44
C ARG A 171 -0.04 5.24 -0.20
N LEU A 172 -0.80 4.88 -1.23
CA LEU A 172 -1.83 3.85 -1.12
C LEU A 172 -1.21 2.49 -0.80
N GLY A 173 -0.01 2.19 -1.30
CA GLY A 173 0.73 1.02 -0.90
C GLY A 173 1.06 0.95 0.59
N ILE A 174 1.46 2.09 1.18
CA ILE A 174 1.64 2.21 2.64
C ILE A 174 0.30 2.05 3.36
N CYS A 175 -0.76 2.70 2.87
CA CYS A 175 -2.11 2.60 3.43
C CYS A 175 -2.60 1.13 3.46
N ASN A 176 -2.27 0.35 2.44
CA ASN A 176 -2.53 -1.08 2.42
C ASN A 176 -1.76 -1.85 3.50
N LEU A 177 -0.47 -1.57 3.71
CA LEU A 177 0.29 -2.21 4.79
C LEU A 177 -0.28 -1.84 6.18
N ILE A 178 -0.84 -0.65 6.34
CA ILE A 178 -1.58 -0.26 7.56
C ILE A 178 -2.84 -1.12 7.73
N ILE A 179 -3.62 -1.36 6.68
CA ILE A 179 -4.77 -2.28 6.73
C ILE A 179 -4.35 -3.67 7.21
N ILE A 180 -3.28 -4.20 6.65
CA ILE A 180 -2.74 -5.52 7.02
C ILE A 180 -2.36 -5.55 8.50
N LYS A 181 -1.68 -4.50 8.99
CA LYS A 181 -1.34 -4.35 10.41
C LYS A 181 -2.59 -4.31 11.31
N LEU A 182 -3.65 -3.63 10.88
CA LEU A 182 -4.92 -3.57 11.61
C LEU A 182 -5.59 -4.94 11.69
N LEU A 183 -5.56 -5.73 10.62
CA LEU A 183 -6.25 -7.03 10.56
C LEU A 183 -5.48 -8.16 11.25
N LEU A 184 -4.15 -8.14 11.22
CA LEU A 184 -3.31 -9.26 11.70
C LEU A 184 -2.65 -9.03 13.07
N GLY A 185 -2.45 -7.77 13.48
CA GLY A 185 -1.93 -7.45 14.83
C GLY A 185 -3.03 -7.42 15.87
#